data_AF-A0A662SJC2-F1
#
_entry.id   AF-A0A662SJC2-F1
#
_cell.length_a   1.000
_cell.length_b   1.000
_cell.length_c   1.000
_cell.angle_alpha   90.00
_cell.angle_beta   90.00
_cell.angle_gamma   90.00
#
_symmetry.space_group_name_H-M   'P 1'
#
loop_
_entity.id
_entity.type
_entity.pdbx_description
1 polymer ?
#
loop_
_entity_poly.entity_id
_entity_poly.type
_entity_poly.pdbx_seq_one_letter_code
_entity_poly.pdbx_strand_id
1 'polypeptide(L)'
;MKFLRMNPKGNLYYVFVDGKPHKNLENFLKAIGAVEEPGTDGMLWKLPKLSEETICRYFEQLTGIQQTDLNEMVKYLENILSSSQGFLSKAQKDRLRGLLELIRYFIFSKG
;
A
#
# COMPACT_ATOMS: atom_id res chain seq x y z
N MET A 1 -12.54 5.75 10.18
CA MET A 1 -12.33 5.20 8.82
C MET A 1 -12.86 3.77 8.80
N LYS A 2 -13.83 3.44 7.95
CA LYS A 2 -14.39 2.07 7.84
C LYS A 2 -13.97 1.47 6.50
N PHE A 3 -13.46 0.24 6.51
CA PHE A 3 -13.20 -0.53 5.30
C PHE A 3 -14.53 -1.08 4.79
N LEU A 4 -14.87 -0.80 3.53
CA LEU A 4 -16.06 -1.37 2.92
C LEU A 4 -15.65 -2.37 1.84
N ARG A 5 -15.89 -3.64 2.19
CA ARG A 5 -15.96 -4.85 1.37
C ARG A 5 -14.81 -5.12 0.40
N MET A 6 -14.07 -6.19 0.67
CA MET A 6 -13.46 -7.01 -0.38
C MET A 6 -14.57 -7.57 -1.28
N ASN A 7 -14.52 -7.27 -2.57
CA ASN A 7 -15.26 -8.07 -3.55
C ASN A 7 -14.57 -9.44 -3.67
N PRO A 8 -15.28 -10.57 -3.73
CA PRO A 8 -14.69 -11.89 -4.02
C PRO A 8 -13.87 -11.95 -5.32
N LYS A 9 -14.03 -10.98 -6.24
CA LYS A 9 -13.18 -10.79 -7.44
C LYS A 9 -11.84 -10.07 -7.17
N GLY A 10 -11.48 -9.82 -5.90
CA GLY A 10 -10.19 -9.25 -5.50
C GLY A 10 -10.06 -7.73 -5.62
N ASN A 11 -11.16 -7.00 -5.88
CA ASN A 11 -11.14 -5.54 -5.87
C ASN A 11 -11.37 -5.02 -4.45
N LEU A 12 -10.41 -4.25 -3.94
CA LEU A 12 -10.44 -3.65 -2.59
C LEU A 12 -10.80 -2.17 -2.69
N TYR A 13 -11.63 -1.70 -1.77
CA TYR A 13 -12.17 -0.35 -1.78
C TYR A 13 -12.01 0.33 -0.41
N TYR A 14 -11.80 1.64 -0.44
CA TYR A 14 -11.83 2.53 0.72
C TYR A 14 -13.02 3.48 0.62
N VAL A 15 -13.84 3.54 1.67
CA VAL A 15 -14.96 4.49 1.76
C VAL A 15 -14.71 5.46 2.91
N PHE A 16 -14.75 6.75 2.58
CA PHE A 16 -14.73 7.82 3.55
C PHE A 16 -16.16 8.31 3.75
N VAL A 17 -16.78 7.86 4.85
CA VAL A 17 -18.19 8.14 5.19
C VAL A 17 -18.40 9.59 5.65
N ASP A 18 -17.37 10.24 6.22
CA ASP A 18 -17.46 11.60 6.77
C ASP A 18 -16.47 12.55 6.09
N GLY A 19 -16.62 12.75 4.78
CA GLY A 19 -15.86 13.75 4.02
C GLY A 19 -14.59 13.24 3.32
N LYS A 20 -13.77 14.18 2.84
CA LYS A 20 -12.57 13.87 2.02
C LYS A 20 -11.46 13.25 2.87
N PRO A 21 -10.65 12.31 2.32
CA PRO A 21 -9.43 11.88 2.99
C PRO A 21 -8.50 13.07 3.27
N HIS A 22 -7.67 12.95 4.31
CA HIS A 22 -6.59 13.90 4.54
C HIS A 22 -5.69 13.97 3.29
N LYS A 23 -5.19 15.15 2.91
CA LYS A 23 -4.41 15.38 1.68
C LYS A 23 -3.27 14.38 1.48
N ASN A 24 -2.57 14.02 2.56
CA ASN A 24 -1.48 13.04 2.52
C ASN A 24 -1.96 11.63 2.13
N LEU A 25 -3.15 11.22 2.61
CA LEU A 25 -3.75 9.95 2.25
C LEU A 25 -4.27 9.96 0.81
N GLU A 26 -4.87 11.06 0.37
CA GLU A 26 -5.27 11.25 -1.03
C GLU A 26 -4.07 11.16 -1.98
N ASN A 27 -2.97 11.85 -1.66
CA ASN A 27 -1.74 11.79 -2.44
C ASN A 27 -1.17 10.37 -2.49
N PHE A 28 -1.17 9.67 -1.36
CA PHE A 28 -0.77 8.27 -1.32
C PHE A 28 -1.65 7.40 -2.23
N LEU A 29 -2.98 7.49 -2.09
CA LEU A 29 -3.94 6.74 -2.90
C LEU A 29 -3.74 7.01 -4.40
N LYS A 30 -3.52 8.26 -4.81
CA LYS A 30 -3.22 8.60 -6.20
C LYS A 30 -1.88 8.01 -6.65
N ALA A 31 -0.83 8.15 -5.86
CA ALA A 31 0.51 7.68 -6.22
C ALA A 31 0.57 6.16 -6.46
N ILE A 32 -0.28 5.42 -5.76
CA ILE A 32 -0.30 3.96 -5.84
C ILE A 32 -1.20 3.48 -6.97
N GLY A 33 -1.94 4.39 -7.62
CA GLY A 33 -2.86 4.11 -8.72
C GLY A 33 -4.30 3.83 -8.30
N ALA A 34 -4.72 4.25 -7.11
CA ALA A 34 -6.13 4.21 -6.72
C ALA A 34 -6.92 5.30 -7.45
N VAL A 35 -8.16 5.00 -7.76
CA VAL A 35 -9.06 5.88 -8.52
C VAL A 35 -10.26 6.24 -7.65
N GLU A 36 -10.63 7.52 -7.65
CA GLU A 36 -11.86 8.00 -7.01
C GLU A 36 -13.06 7.58 -7.87
N GLU A 37 -14.04 6.93 -7.24
CA GLU A 37 -15.28 6.47 -7.87
C GLU A 37 -16.43 7.41 -7.44
N PRO A 38 -17.04 8.17 -8.36
CA PRO A 38 -18.14 9.08 -8.03
C PRO A 38 -19.45 8.30 -7.78
N GLY A 39 -20.25 8.72 -6.80
CA GLY A 39 -21.67 8.30 -6.70
C GLY A 39 -22.14 7.62 -5.40
N THR A 40 -21.37 7.68 -4.31
CA THR A 40 -21.85 7.24 -2.98
C THR A 40 -21.96 8.42 -2.01
N ASP A 41 -22.73 8.29 -0.92
CA ASP A 41 -22.88 9.30 0.16
C ASP A 41 -21.57 9.55 0.97
N GLY A 42 -20.42 9.33 0.33
CA GLY A 42 -19.06 9.47 0.82
C GLY A 42 -18.06 9.28 -0.33
N MET A 43 -16.81 9.71 -0.15
CA MET A 43 -15.76 9.51 -1.17
C MET A 43 -15.32 8.06 -1.20
N LEU A 44 -15.55 7.38 -2.33
CA LEU A 44 -15.13 5.99 -2.57
C LEU A 44 -13.84 6.00 -3.39
N TRP A 45 -12.84 5.25 -2.94
CA TRP A 45 -11.56 5.07 -3.62
C TRP A 45 -11.35 3.59 -3.91
N LYS A 46 -11.23 3.25 -5.19
CA LYS A 46 -10.94 1.91 -5.66
C LYS A 46 -9.44 1.72 -5.71
N LEU A 47 -8.94 0.71 -5.00
CA LEU A 47 -7.54 0.34 -5.10
C LEU A 47 -7.25 -0.32 -6.45
N PRO A 48 -6.04 -0.13 -6.98
CA PRO A 48 -5.59 -0.89 -8.13
C PRO A 48 -5.55 -2.38 -7.78
N LYS A 49 -5.59 -3.22 -8.81
CA LYS A 49 -5.33 -4.65 -8.62
C LYS A 49 -3.92 -4.84 -8.07
N LEU A 50 -3.76 -5.78 -7.14
CA LEU A 50 -2.44 -6.15 -6.68
C LEU A 50 -1.63 -6.73 -7.86
N SER A 51 -0.58 -6.03 -8.24
CA SER A 51 0.32 -6.36 -9.34
C SER A 51 1.74 -5.97 -8.96
N GLU A 52 2.73 -6.45 -9.71
CA GLU A 52 4.14 -6.06 -9.51
C GLU A 52 4.29 -4.55 -9.60
N GLU A 53 3.68 -3.92 -10.60
CA GLU A 53 3.72 -2.48 -10.79
C GLU A 53 3.16 -1.72 -9.57
N THR A 54 2.02 -2.15 -9.04
CA THR A 54 1.42 -1.55 -7.85
C THR A 54 2.33 -1.71 -6.62
N ILE A 55 2.98 -2.86 -6.48
CA ILE A 55 3.94 -3.12 -5.41
C ILE A 55 5.16 -2.20 -5.54
N CYS A 56 5.70 -2.03 -6.75
CA CYS A 56 6.82 -1.13 -7.02
C CYS A 56 6.47 0.31 -6.62
N ARG A 57 5.28 0.79 -7.01
CA ARG A 57 4.79 2.13 -6.63
C ARG A 57 4.64 2.28 -5.10
N TYR A 58 4.11 1.27 -4.41
CA TYR A 58 4.04 1.29 -2.94
C TYR A 58 5.43 1.35 -2.31
N PHE A 59 6.37 0.57 -2.81
CA PHE A 59 7.73 0.54 -2.32
C PHE A 59 8.42 1.90 -2.49
N GLU A 60 8.35 2.48 -3.68
CA GLU A 60 8.92 3.81 -3.98
C GLU A 60 8.28 4.89 -3.10
N GLN A 61 6.96 4.87 -2.90
CA GLN A 61 6.29 5.87 -2.05
C GLN A 61 6.70 5.78 -0.58
N LEU A 62 6.99 4.60 -0.06
CA LEU A 62 7.37 4.43 1.35
C LEU A 62 8.87 4.61 1.59
N THR A 63 9.72 4.32 0.60
CA THR A 63 11.18 4.27 0.77
C THR A 63 11.91 5.38 0.00
N GLY A 64 11.26 5.99 -1.00
CA GLY A 64 11.89 6.90 -1.97
C GLY A 64 12.77 6.20 -3.01
N ILE A 65 12.79 4.86 -3.04
CA ILE A 65 13.68 4.08 -3.91
C ILE A 65 12.89 3.46 -5.05
N GLN A 66 13.37 3.65 -6.27
CA GLN A 66 12.89 2.94 -7.44
C GLN A 66 13.54 1.54 -7.50
N GLN A 67 12.71 0.52 -7.37
CA GLN A 67 13.10 -0.89 -7.46
C GLN A 67 12.00 -1.64 -8.22
N THR A 68 12.36 -2.63 -9.02
CA THR A 68 11.44 -3.47 -9.78
C THR A 68 11.53 -4.96 -9.40
N ASP A 69 12.65 -5.39 -8.81
CA ASP A 69 12.83 -6.75 -8.31
C ASP A 69 12.21 -6.92 -6.92
N LEU A 70 11.21 -7.79 -6.81
CA LEU A 70 10.49 -8.05 -5.56
C LEU A 70 11.37 -8.70 -4.48
N ASN A 71 12.31 -9.56 -4.86
CA ASN A 71 13.21 -10.20 -3.90
C ASN A 71 14.20 -9.19 -3.33
N GLU A 72 14.69 -8.26 -4.14
CA GLU A 72 15.53 -7.16 -3.67
C GLU A 72 14.76 -6.21 -2.75
N MET A 73 13.48 -5.93 -3.03
CA MET A 73 12.61 -5.19 -2.10
C MET A 73 12.47 -5.90 -0.75
N VAL A 74 12.26 -7.22 -0.76
CA VAL A 74 12.16 -8.03 0.47
C VAL A 74 13.44 -7.91 1.30
N LYS A 75 14.60 -8.15 0.69
CA LYS A 75 15.91 -8.05 1.37
C LYS A 75 16.11 -6.65 1.96
N TYR A 76 15.78 -5.60 1.21
CA TYR A 76 15.89 -4.23 1.66
C TYR A 76 15.02 -3.96 2.90
N LEU A 77 13.74 -4.36 2.85
CA LEU A 77 12.81 -4.17 3.95
C LEU A 77 13.22 -4.96 5.20
N GLU A 78 13.69 -6.19 5.04
CA GLU A 78 14.21 -7.01 6.14
C GLU A 78 15.42 -6.37 6.80
N ASN A 79 16.37 -5.85 6.00
CA ASN A 79 17.53 -5.16 6.53
C ASN A 79 17.13 -3.93 7.34
N ILE A 80 16.21 -3.10 6.83
CA ILE A 80 15.74 -1.92 7.56
C ILE A 80 14.98 -2.29 8.84
N LEU A 81 14.08 -3.27 8.77
CA LEU A 81 13.26 -3.67 9.91
C LEU A 81 14.07 -4.37 11.00
N SER A 82 15.14 -5.08 10.64
CA SER A 82 16.06 -5.73 11.57
C SER A 82 17.12 -4.77 12.13
N SER A 83 17.42 -3.67 11.43
CA SER A 83 18.36 -2.67 11.92
C SER A 83 17.83 -1.99 13.20
N SER A 84 18.62 -2.05 14.27
CA SER A 84 18.39 -1.31 15.51
C SER A 84 18.82 0.15 15.42
N GLN A 85 19.52 0.54 14.34
CA GLN A 85 20.19 1.84 14.19
C GLN A 85 19.33 2.93 13.52
N GLY A 86 18.15 2.61 12.99
CA GLY A 86 17.28 3.59 12.34
C GLY A 86 16.30 4.27 13.29
N PHE A 87 16.27 5.60 13.29
CA PHE A 87 15.24 6.48 13.90
C PHE A 87 13.86 6.34 13.19
N LEU A 88 13.44 5.13 12.85
CA LEU A 88 12.10 4.89 12.34
C LEU A 88 11.11 4.85 13.51
N SER A 89 10.12 5.73 13.46
CA SER A 89 8.98 5.68 14.36
C SER A 89 8.26 4.33 14.25
N LYS A 90 7.55 3.94 15.31
CA LYS A 90 6.73 2.71 15.33
C LYS A 90 5.80 2.63 14.10
N ALA A 91 5.12 3.74 13.79
CA ALA A 91 4.21 3.82 12.65
C ALA A 91 4.91 3.69 11.28
N GLN A 92 6.19 4.04 11.14
CA GLN A 92 6.96 3.77 9.92
C GLN A 92 7.31 2.29 9.83
N LYS A 93 7.76 1.67 10.93
CA LYS A 93 8.06 0.24 10.97
C LYS A 93 6.84 -0.62 10.66
N ASP A 94 5.68 -0.27 11.21
CA ASP A 94 4.42 -0.99 10.95
C ASP A 94 4.02 -0.90 9.47
N ARG A 95 4.19 0.26 8.82
CA ARG A 95 3.93 0.43 7.38
C ARG A 95 4.87 -0.42 6.52
N LEU A 96 6.17 -0.40 6.82
CA LEU A 96 7.17 -1.19 6.08
C LEU A 96 6.96 -2.70 6.28
N ARG A 97 6.56 -3.13 7.49
CA ARG A 97 6.20 -4.52 7.77
C ARG A 97 4.98 -4.96 6.98
N GLY A 98 3.94 -4.12 6.92
CA GLY A 98 2.76 -4.39 6.08
C GLY A 98 3.10 -4.51 4.60
N LEU A 99 4.01 -3.67 4.09
CA LEU A 99 4.51 -3.80 2.72
C LEU A 99 5.28 -5.12 2.52
N LEU A 100 6.17 -5.50 3.45
CA LEU A 100 6.91 -6.76 3.38
C LEU A 100 5.98 -7.97 3.31
N GLU A 101 4.94 -8.00 4.15
CA GLU A 101 3.93 -9.05 4.15
C GLU A 101 3.16 -9.10 2.83
N LEU A 102 2.80 -7.94 2.27
CA LEU A 102 2.13 -7.85 0.98
C LEU A 102 2.98 -8.41 -0.17
N ILE A 103 4.27 -8.06 -0.21
CA ILE A 103 5.20 -8.55 -1.24
C ILE A 103 5.34 -10.06 -1.14
N ARG A 104 5.56 -10.59 0.08
CA ARG A 104 5.66 -12.04 0.32
C ARG A 104 4.40 -12.79 -0.08
N TYR A 105 3.23 -12.27 0.28
CA TYR A 105 1.95 -12.83 -0.14
C TYR A 105 1.84 -12.87 -1.66
N PHE A 106 2.21 -11.79 -2.35
CA PHE A 106 2.14 -11.73 -3.81
C PHE A 106 3.09 -12.72 -4.49
N ILE A 107 4.33 -12.84 -4.01
CA ILE A 107 5.31 -13.83 -4.52
C ILE A 107 4.75 -15.24 -4.32
N PHE A 108 4.26 -15.56 -3.12
CA PHE A 108 3.72 -16.89 -2.80
C PHE A 108 2.45 -17.23 -3.59
N SER A 109 1.63 -16.23 -3.92
CA SER A 109 0.40 -16.43 -4.70
C SER A 109 0.65 -16.67 -6.19
N LYS A 110 1.87 -16.39 -6.68
CA LYS A 110 2.29 -16.58 -8.07
C LYS A 110 3.10 -17.85 -8.32
N GLY A 111 3.70 -18.43 -7.28
CA GLY A 111 4.47 -19.69 -7.34
C GLY A 111 3.59 -20.90 -7.10
#